data_AF-A0A4Q3DD66-F1
#
_entry.id   AF-A0A4Q3DD66-F1
#
_cell.length_a   1.000
_cell.length_b   1.000
_cell.length_c   1.000
_cell.angle_alpha   90.00
_cell.angle_beta   90.00
_cell.angle_gamma   90.00
#
_symmetry.space_group_name_H-M   'P 1'
#
loop_
_entity.id
_entity.type
_entity.pdbx_description
1 polymer ?
#
loop_
_entity_poly.entity_id
_entity_poly.type
_entity_poly.pdbx_seq_one_letter_code
_entity_poly.pdbx_strand_id
1 'polypeptide(L)'
;MLAADLGSPQAAQSAWRQVVDLIGRRRAPADSRAMNVLRTIRAQVPVTVRVATARALEFADPPAALVRLFAVDELHVALPVLRSARMTSAEWIQLLPELAPAGRQVLRNRRDLGPVVKRALEAFGPIDFVLPDESVQEVAQAIPEPAIALPEASEPVID
;
A
#
# COMPACT_ATOMS: atom_id res chain seq x y z
N MET A 1 -0.53 15.06 -33.23
CA MET A 1 -1.28 13.84 -32.84
C MET A 1 -1.46 13.88 -31.33
N LEU A 2 -2.55 14.50 -30.88
CA LEU A 2 -2.86 14.75 -29.46
C LEU A 2 -3.64 13.56 -28.87
N ALA A 3 -3.39 13.30 -27.58
CA ALA A 3 -4.19 12.47 -26.69
C ALA A 3 -4.39 11.02 -27.14
N ALA A 4 -3.37 10.17 -26.90
CA ALA A 4 -3.70 8.79 -26.58
C ALA A 4 -4.66 8.84 -25.40
N ASP A 5 -5.87 8.32 -25.61
CA ASP A 5 -6.87 8.19 -24.55
C ASP A 5 -6.24 7.40 -23.40
N LEU A 6 -5.81 8.12 -22.37
CA LEU A 6 -5.31 7.55 -21.13
C LEU A 6 -6.40 6.73 -20.43
N GLY A 7 -7.64 6.70 -20.95
CA GLY A 7 -8.71 5.81 -20.51
C GLY A 7 -8.51 4.34 -20.87
N SER A 8 -7.60 3.99 -21.79
CA SER A 8 -7.27 2.57 -22.03
C SER A 8 -6.17 2.06 -21.08
N PRO A 9 -6.29 0.85 -20.51
CA PRO A 9 -5.27 0.27 -19.62
C PRO A 9 -3.87 0.22 -20.25
N GLN A 10 -3.78 -0.04 -21.56
CA GLN A 10 -2.52 -0.09 -22.30
C GLN A 10 -1.87 1.30 -22.44
N ALA A 11 -2.67 2.34 -22.68
CA ALA A 11 -2.17 3.72 -22.71
C ALA A 11 -1.68 4.15 -21.32
N ALA A 12 -2.44 3.86 -20.27
CA ALA A 12 -2.04 4.12 -18.88
C ALA A 12 -0.71 3.42 -18.53
N GLN A 13 -0.55 2.15 -18.91
CA GLN A 13 0.67 1.38 -18.70
C GLN A 13 1.88 1.98 -19.43
N SER A 14 1.68 2.46 -20.66
CA SER A 14 2.75 3.07 -21.47
C SER A 14 3.14 4.44 -20.92
N ALA A 15 2.16 5.28 -20.58
CA ALA A 15 2.36 6.58 -19.96
C ALA A 15 3.08 6.46 -18.61
N TRP A 16 2.68 5.49 -17.77
CA TRP A 16 3.34 5.20 -16.50
C TRP A 16 4.83 4.93 -16.69
N ARG A 17 5.20 3.98 -17.56
CA ARG A 17 6.61 3.66 -17.83
C ARG A 17 7.38 4.87 -18.35
N GLN A 18 6.80 5.62 -19.28
CA GLN A 18 7.45 6.78 -19.87
C GLN A 18 7.73 7.87 -18.83
N VAL A 19 6.73 8.24 -18.02
CA VAL A 19 6.88 9.29 -17.02
C VAL A 19 7.83 8.86 -15.91
N VAL A 20 7.72 7.61 -15.43
CA VAL A 20 8.65 7.05 -14.43
C VAL A 20 10.09 7.06 -14.96
N ASP A 21 10.32 6.64 -16.21
CA ASP A 21 11.66 6.62 -16.81
C ASP A 21 12.24 8.02 -17.00
N LEU A 22 11.42 8.98 -17.47
CA LEU A 22 11.85 10.37 -17.62
C LEU A 22 12.26 11.00 -16.29
N ILE A 23 11.46 10.82 -15.24
CA ILE A 23 11.78 11.32 -13.90
C ILE A 23 12.97 10.59 -13.31
N GLY A 24 12.99 9.26 -13.40
CA GLY A 24 14.06 8.41 -12.87
C GLY A 24 15.43 8.73 -13.48
N ARG A 25 15.48 9.00 -14.78
CA ARG A 25 16.72 9.42 -15.49
C ARG A 25 17.03 10.91 -15.37
N ARG A 26 16.32 11.66 -14.52
CA ARG A 26 16.48 13.12 -14.34
C ARG A 26 16.28 13.92 -15.64
N ARG A 27 15.54 13.38 -16.62
CA ARG A 27 15.20 14.04 -17.90
C ARG A 27 13.94 14.89 -17.80
N ALA A 28 13.17 14.72 -16.72
CA ALA A 28 12.06 15.57 -16.33
C ALA A 28 12.06 15.77 -14.81
N PRO A 29 11.61 16.93 -14.30
CA PRO A 29 11.46 17.13 -12.86
C PRO A 29 10.31 16.29 -12.30
N ALA A 30 10.43 15.90 -11.02
CA ALA A 30 9.34 15.30 -10.27
C ALA A 30 8.35 16.37 -9.75
N ASP A 31 7.82 17.19 -10.65
CA ASP A 31 6.92 18.29 -10.32
C ASP A 31 5.48 17.83 -10.00
N SER A 32 4.66 18.75 -9.50
CA SER A 32 3.28 18.46 -9.11
C SER A 32 2.46 17.89 -10.28
N ARG A 33 2.71 18.34 -11.51
CA ARG A 33 1.97 17.88 -12.70
C ARG A 33 2.32 16.43 -13.03
N ALA A 34 3.60 16.12 -13.16
CA ALA A 34 4.06 14.78 -13.50
C ALA A 34 3.68 13.76 -12.41
N MET A 35 3.84 14.14 -11.14
CA MET A 35 3.45 13.29 -10.01
C MET A 35 1.93 13.10 -9.92
N ASN A 36 1.12 14.10 -10.26
CA ASN A 36 -0.34 13.95 -10.35
C ASN A 36 -0.74 12.97 -11.46
N VAL A 37 -0.12 13.04 -12.65
CA VAL A 37 -0.38 12.08 -13.73
C VAL A 37 -0.12 10.65 -13.26
N LEU A 38 1.03 10.40 -12.62
CA LEU A 38 1.37 9.08 -12.10
C LEU A 38 0.33 8.59 -11.06
N ARG A 39 -0.06 9.44 -10.11
CA ARG A 39 -1.08 9.09 -9.12
C ARG A 39 -2.42 8.74 -9.76
N THR A 40 -2.87 9.51 -10.75
CA THR A 40 -4.16 9.31 -11.44
C THR A 40 -4.20 7.98 -12.20
N ILE A 41 -3.13 7.63 -12.90
CA ILE A 41 -3.12 6.41 -13.74
C ILE A 41 -2.71 5.15 -12.97
N ARG A 42 -2.12 5.28 -11.76
CA ARG A 42 -1.56 4.16 -10.97
C ARG A 42 -2.51 2.97 -10.84
N ALA A 43 -3.79 3.21 -10.56
CA ALA A 43 -4.80 2.16 -10.35
C ALA A 43 -5.09 1.34 -11.62
N GLN A 44 -4.86 1.93 -12.81
CA GLN A 44 -5.05 1.26 -14.10
C GLN A 44 -3.82 0.45 -14.54
N VAL A 45 -2.67 0.66 -13.89
CA VAL A 45 -1.43 -0.03 -14.23
C VAL A 45 -1.36 -1.36 -13.48
N PRO A 46 -1.21 -2.50 -14.19
CA PRO A 46 -1.09 -3.79 -13.52
C PRO A 46 0.05 -3.81 -12.52
N VAL A 47 -0.17 -4.47 -11.38
CA VAL A 47 0.79 -4.60 -10.29
C VAL A 47 2.15 -5.09 -10.77
N THR A 48 2.19 -6.09 -11.65
CA THR A 48 3.42 -6.65 -12.24
C THR A 48 4.25 -5.60 -12.97
N VAL A 49 3.60 -4.63 -13.59
CA VAL A 49 4.25 -3.51 -14.28
C VAL A 49 4.81 -2.52 -13.27
N ARG A 50 4.04 -2.20 -12.21
CA ARG A 50 4.52 -1.31 -11.14
C ARG A 50 5.75 -1.90 -10.46
N VAL A 51 5.76 -3.20 -10.17
CA VAL A 51 6.94 -3.93 -9.68
C VAL A 51 8.12 -3.82 -10.64
N ALA A 52 7.90 -4.10 -11.92
CA ALA A 52 8.97 -4.03 -12.92
C ALA A 52 9.58 -2.62 -13.00
N THR A 53 8.75 -1.58 -12.98
CA THR A 53 9.23 -0.19 -12.96
C THR A 53 9.94 0.17 -11.66
N ALA A 54 9.48 -0.31 -10.51
CA ALA A 54 10.15 -0.08 -9.23
C ALA A 54 11.56 -0.70 -9.20
N ARG A 55 11.71 -1.93 -9.73
CA ARG A 55 13.01 -2.59 -9.88
C ARG A 55 13.96 -1.84 -10.82
N ALA A 56 13.43 -1.28 -11.91
CA ALA A 56 14.24 -0.46 -12.81
C ALA A 56 14.80 0.81 -12.13
N LEU A 57 14.14 1.30 -11.08
CA LEU A 57 14.61 2.44 -10.29
C LEU A 57 15.65 2.06 -9.23
N GLU A 58 15.85 0.77 -8.94
CA GLU A 58 16.68 0.32 -7.82
C GLU A 58 18.11 0.89 -7.91
N PHE A 59 18.61 1.11 -9.13
CA PHE A 59 19.94 1.63 -9.42
C PHE A 59 19.94 3.07 -9.99
N ALA A 60 18.79 3.73 -10.07
CA ALA A 60 18.63 4.99 -10.83
C ALA A 60 18.66 6.27 -9.98
N ASP A 61 19.02 6.19 -8.68
CA ASP A 61 18.99 7.32 -7.73
C ASP A 61 17.73 8.22 -7.86
N PRO A 62 16.53 7.60 -7.78
CA PRO A 62 15.28 8.31 -8.05
C PRO A 62 15.04 9.44 -7.05
N PRO A 63 14.40 10.55 -7.49
CA PRO A 63 14.05 11.63 -6.57
C PRO A 63 13.05 11.16 -5.50
N ALA A 64 13.10 11.75 -4.31
CA ALA A 64 12.29 11.38 -3.16
C ALA A 64 10.78 11.32 -3.44
N ALA A 65 10.25 12.23 -4.28
CA ALA A 65 8.85 12.22 -4.67
C ALA A 65 8.45 10.94 -5.42
N LEU A 66 9.34 10.42 -6.27
CA LEU A 66 9.13 9.17 -6.99
C LEU A 66 9.25 7.97 -6.05
N VAL A 67 10.23 7.98 -5.13
CA VAL A 67 10.35 6.93 -4.09
C VAL A 67 9.07 6.86 -3.26
N ARG A 68 8.55 8.00 -2.78
CA ARG A 68 7.31 8.08 -2.00
C ARG A 68 6.12 7.47 -2.74
N LEU A 69 5.97 7.73 -4.05
CA LEU A 69 4.89 7.15 -4.87
C LEU A 69 4.89 5.61 -4.83
N PHE A 70 6.05 4.98 -4.95
CA PHE A 70 6.19 3.53 -4.92
C PHE A 70 6.15 2.96 -3.49
N ALA A 71 6.66 3.72 -2.51
CA ALA A 71 6.78 3.28 -1.12
C ALA A 71 5.43 3.10 -0.42
N VAL A 72 4.39 3.83 -0.84
CA VAL A 72 3.01 3.73 -0.33
C VAL A 72 2.14 2.78 -1.15
N ASP A 73 2.74 2.03 -2.09
CA ASP A 73 2.08 0.97 -2.83
C ASP A 73 2.07 -0.35 -2.03
N GLU A 74 1.57 -1.41 -2.64
CA GLU A 74 1.68 -2.75 -2.08
C GLU A 74 3.14 -3.12 -1.80
N LEU A 75 3.37 -3.90 -0.75
CA LEU A 75 4.70 -4.17 -0.23
C LEU A 75 5.67 -4.66 -1.30
N HIS A 76 5.25 -5.56 -2.19
CA HIS A 76 6.13 -6.10 -3.24
C HIS A 76 6.48 -5.06 -4.34
N VAL A 77 5.68 -4.00 -4.50
CA VAL A 77 5.99 -2.83 -5.35
C VAL A 77 6.94 -1.88 -4.63
N ALA A 78 6.73 -1.67 -3.33
CA ALA A 78 7.54 -0.79 -2.49
C ALA A 78 8.95 -1.34 -2.22
N LEU A 79 9.10 -2.66 -2.10
CA LEU A 79 10.35 -3.32 -1.68
C LEU A 79 11.61 -2.88 -2.44
N PRO A 80 11.64 -2.85 -3.78
CA PRO A 80 12.83 -2.45 -4.53
C PRO A 80 13.28 -1.03 -4.18
N VAL A 81 12.36 -0.07 -4.13
CA VAL A 81 12.70 1.33 -3.83
C VAL A 81 13.05 1.54 -2.36
N LEU A 82 12.35 0.88 -1.43
CA LEU A 82 12.63 1.01 0.00
C LEU A 82 14.01 0.48 0.37
N ARG A 83 14.51 -0.53 -0.36
CA ARG A 83 15.83 -1.15 -0.12
C ARG A 83 16.98 -0.32 -0.65
N SER A 84 16.82 0.37 -1.77
CA SER A 84 17.94 1.04 -2.45
C SER A 84 17.91 2.56 -2.44
N ALA A 85 16.75 3.18 -2.19
CA ALA A 85 16.61 4.63 -2.26
C ALA A 85 17.58 5.33 -1.30
N ARG A 86 18.23 6.37 -1.80
CA ARG A 86 19.03 7.32 -1.01
C ARG A 86 18.25 8.60 -0.89
N MET A 87 17.83 8.90 0.33
CA MET A 87 17.08 10.09 0.68
C MET A 87 17.73 10.70 1.92
N THR A 88 17.57 12.00 2.07
CA THR A 88 17.99 12.72 3.27
C THR A 88 17.22 12.22 4.49
N SER A 89 17.75 12.48 5.69
CA SER A 89 17.05 12.12 6.94
C SER A 89 15.66 12.77 7.01
N ALA A 90 15.53 14.03 6.57
CA ALA A 90 14.26 14.73 6.58
C ALA A 90 13.22 14.07 5.66
N GLU A 91 13.62 13.70 4.45
CA GLU A 91 12.73 13.02 3.50
C GLU A 91 12.28 11.64 4.01
N TRP A 92 13.19 10.88 4.64
CA TRP A 92 12.81 9.63 5.30
C TRP A 92 11.79 9.85 6.42
N ILE A 93 12.05 10.79 7.32
CA ILE A 93 11.16 11.10 8.46
C ILE A 93 9.77 11.50 7.97
N GLN A 94 9.68 12.30 6.91
CA GLN A 94 8.41 12.66 6.29
C GLN A 94 7.68 11.48 5.63
N LEU A 95 8.39 10.41 5.25
CA LEU A 95 7.80 9.22 4.64
C LEU A 95 7.27 8.22 5.67
N LEU A 96 7.90 8.11 6.84
CA LEU A 96 7.57 7.09 7.84
C LEU A 96 6.08 6.98 8.21
N PRO A 97 5.33 8.09 8.40
CA PRO A 97 3.91 8.02 8.75
C PRO A 97 3.03 7.45 7.64
N GLU A 98 3.47 7.55 6.38
CA GLU A 98 2.69 7.08 5.22
C GLU A 98 2.91 5.60 4.90
N LEU A 99 3.95 4.99 5.48
CA LEU A 99 4.26 3.59 5.22
C LEU A 99 3.29 2.65 5.95
N ALA A 100 3.04 1.49 5.36
CA ALA A 100 2.49 0.36 6.10
C ALA A 100 3.51 -0.17 7.13
N PRO A 101 3.08 -0.87 8.20
CA PRO A 101 3.98 -1.48 9.17
C PRO A 101 5.09 -2.33 8.53
N ALA A 102 4.74 -3.13 7.53
CA ALA A 102 5.70 -3.95 6.79
C ALA A 102 6.75 -3.12 6.03
N GLY A 103 6.38 -1.94 5.51
CA GLY A 103 7.32 -1.01 4.88
C GLY A 103 8.30 -0.40 5.89
N ARG A 104 7.83 -0.03 7.09
CA ARG A 104 8.70 0.38 8.20
C ARG A 104 9.63 -0.74 8.63
N GLN A 105 9.16 -1.99 8.66
CA GLN A 105 10.00 -3.14 8.98
C GLN A 105 11.15 -3.33 7.98
N VAL A 106 10.91 -3.09 6.69
CA VAL A 106 11.99 -3.09 5.69
C VAL A 106 13.05 -2.05 6.02
N LEU A 107 12.64 -0.84 6.42
CA LEU A 107 13.58 0.23 6.79
C LEU A 107 14.34 -0.09 8.08
N ARG A 108 13.73 -0.74 9.07
CA ARG A 108 14.44 -1.19 10.29
C ARG A 108 15.59 -2.15 9.99
N ASN A 109 15.49 -2.94 8.92
CA ASN A 109 16.54 -3.86 8.50
C ASN A 109 17.67 -3.20 7.68
N ARG A 110 17.53 -1.91 7.33
CA ARG A 110 18.58 -1.17 6.61
C ARG A 110 19.72 -0.75 7.53
N ARG A 111 20.94 -1.00 7.09
CA ARG A 111 22.16 -0.69 7.85
C ARG A 111 22.65 0.74 7.64
N ASP A 112 22.29 1.36 6.53
CA ASP A 112 22.77 2.67 6.05
C ASP A 112 21.92 3.87 6.54
N LEU A 113 20.84 3.63 7.28
CA LEU A 113 20.02 4.71 7.84
C LEU A 113 20.74 5.41 9.01
N GLY A 114 20.70 6.73 8.99
CA GLY A 114 21.25 7.58 10.05
C GLY A 114 20.50 7.46 11.38
N PRO A 115 21.13 7.85 12.51
CA PRO A 115 20.57 7.67 13.85
C PRO A 115 19.25 8.41 14.08
N VAL A 116 19.05 9.57 13.45
CA VAL A 116 17.80 10.34 13.58
C VAL A 116 16.62 9.60 12.94
N VAL A 117 16.83 8.96 11.79
CA VAL A 117 15.79 8.16 11.11
C VAL A 117 15.47 6.90 11.91
N LYS A 118 16.50 6.23 12.46
CA LYS A 118 16.32 5.05 13.33
C LYS A 118 15.47 5.39 14.57
N ARG A 119 15.76 6.50 15.24
CA ARG A 119 14.96 7.01 16.36
C ARG A 119 13.51 7.32 15.95
N ALA A 120 13.31 7.93 14.78
CA ALA A 120 11.96 8.19 14.28
C ALA A 120 11.19 6.89 13.98
N LEU A 121 11.84 5.83 13.50
CA LEU A 121 11.25 4.51 13.29
C LEU A 121 10.83 3.81 14.60
N GLU A 122 11.56 4.04 15.69
CA GLU A 122 11.25 3.48 17.02
C GLU A 122 9.92 4.00 17.57
N ALA A 123 9.55 5.24 17.25
CA ALA A 123 8.28 5.84 17.68
C ALA A 123 7.03 5.10 17.15
N PHE A 124 7.18 4.30 16.08
CA PHE A 124 6.09 3.49 15.51
C PHE A 124 6.00 2.08 16.10
N GLY A 125 6.95 1.67 16.97
CA GLY A 125 7.01 0.33 17.55
C GLY A 125 5.68 -0.16 18.16
N PRO A 126 5.03 0.62 19.04
CA PRO A 126 3.76 0.19 19.66
C PRO A 126 2.65 -0.12 18.66
N ILE A 127 2.60 0.56 17.51
CA ILE A 127 1.57 0.39 16.48
C ILE A 127 1.95 -0.76 15.54
N ASP A 128 3.24 -0.92 15.24
CA ASP A 128 3.72 -1.93 14.28
C ASP A 128 3.76 -3.35 14.85
N PHE A 129 3.85 -3.49 16.17
CA PHE A 129 3.98 -4.78 16.86
C PHE A 129 2.70 -5.22 17.58
N VAL A 130 1.54 -4.69 17.18
CA VAL A 130 0.25 -5.22 17.63
C VAL A 130 0.02 -6.56 16.93
N LEU A 131 0.13 -7.65 17.69
CA LEU A 131 -0.35 -8.96 17.25
C LEU A 131 -1.88 -8.90 17.10
N PRO A 132 -2.47 -9.34 15.98
CA PRO A 132 -3.90 -9.56 15.92
C PRO A 132 -4.29 -10.51 17.05
N ASP A 133 -5.23 -10.10 17.89
CA ASP A 133 -5.75 -10.97 18.95
C ASP A 133 -6.53 -12.10 18.26
N GLU A 134 -5.94 -13.30 18.22
CA GLU A 134 -6.53 -14.50 17.61
C GLU A 134 -7.77 -15.01 18.39
N SER A 135 -8.12 -14.37 19.51
CA SER A 135 -9.27 -14.73 20.35
C SER A 135 -10.66 -14.42 19.75
N VAL A 136 -10.75 -13.80 18.57
CA VAL A 136 -12.03 -13.42 17.95
C VAL A 136 -12.56 -14.45 16.92
N GLN A 137 -11.84 -15.55 16.65
CA GLN A 137 -12.24 -16.53 15.62
C GLN A 137 -12.95 -17.79 16.12
N GLU A 138 -13.31 -17.89 17.41
CA GLU A 138 -14.02 -19.05 17.94
C GLU A 138 -15.27 -18.68 18.76
N VAL A 139 -16.27 -18.04 18.13
CA VAL A 139 -17.68 -18.09 18.57
C VAL A 139 -18.63 -17.82 17.39
N ALA A 140 -18.57 -18.68 16.38
CA ALA A 140 -19.65 -18.81 15.40
C ALA A 140 -20.07 -20.27 15.28
N GLN A 141 -20.25 -20.94 16.42
CA GLN A 141 -20.97 -22.21 16.47
C GLN A 141 -21.98 -22.24 17.63
N ALA A 142 -23.23 -22.47 17.19
CA ALA A 142 -24.41 -22.93 17.92
C ALA A 142 -25.20 -21.94 18.78
N ILE A 143 -26.41 -21.59 18.29
CA ILE A 143 -27.65 -21.87 19.03
C ILE A 143 -28.72 -22.36 18.01
N PRO A 144 -29.14 -23.63 18.02
CA PRO A 144 -30.35 -24.04 17.30
C PRO A 144 -31.59 -23.44 17.99
N GLU A 145 -32.46 -22.85 17.19
CA GLU A 145 -33.71 -22.21 17.61
C GLU A 145 -34.66 -23.24 18.27
N PRO A 146 -35.20 -22.97 19.48
CA PRO A 146 -36.13 -23.89 20.11
C PRO A 146 -37.51 -23.78 19.43
N ALA A 147 -37.95 -24.87 18.81
CA ALA A 147 -39.31 -25.00 18.30
C ALA A 147 -40.31 -24.94 19.46
N ILE A 148 -41.08 -23.85 19.53
CA ILE A 148 -42.20 -23.72 20.47
C ILE A 148 -43.38 -24.55 19.92
N ALA A 149 -43.65 -25.69 20.54
CA ALA A 149 -44.88 -26.44 20.32
C ALA A 149 -46.01 -25.80 21.15
N LEU A 150 -47.03 -25.26 20.47
CA LEU A 150 -48.27 -24.82 21.09
C LEU A 150 -49.14 -26.06 21.39
N PRO A 151 -49.67 -26.23 22.61
CA PRO A 151 -50.64 -27.27 22.90
C PRO A 151 -52.01 -26.89 22.30
N GLU A 152 -52.56 -27.79 21.49
CA GLU A 152 -53.90 -27.75 20.93
C GLU A 152 -54.93 -27.77 22.07
N ALA A 153 -55.76 -26.72 22.16
CA ALA A 153 -56.81 -26.61 23.16
C ALA A 153 -58.00 -27.48 22.77
N SER A 154 -58.33 -28.46 23.61
CA SER A 154 -59.57 -29.23 23.53
C SER A 154 -60.78 -28.35 23.79
N GLU A 155 -61.71 -28.25 22.84
CA GLU A 155 -63.06 -27.75 23.10
C GLU A 155 -63.95 -28.88 23.63
N PRO A 156 -64.69 -28.70 24.75
CA PRO A 156 -65.75 -29.60 25.13
C PRO A 156 -67.04 -29.21 24.41
N VAL A 157 -67.62 -30.15 23.66
CA VAL A 157 -69.02 -30.05 23.17
C VAL A 157 -69.93 -30.40 24.34
N ILE A 158 -70.82 -29.47 24.71
CA ILE A 158 -71.93 -29.67 25.63
C ILE A 158 -73.23 -29.45 24.84
N ASP A 159 -74.14 -30.43 25.00
CA ASP A 159 -75.50 -30.64 24.44
C ASP A 159 -75.63 -31.08 22.97
#